data_AF-A0A968VQZ4-F1
#
_entry.id   AF-A0A968VQZ4-F1
#
_cell.length_a   1.000
_cell.length_b   1.000
_cell.length_c   1.000
_cell.angle_alpha   90.00
_cell.angle_beta   90.00
_cell.angle_gamma   90.00
#
_symmetry.space_group_name_H-M   'P 1'
#
loop_
_entity.id
_entity.type
_entity.pdbx_description
1 polymer ?
#
loop_
_entity_poly.entity_id
_entity_poly.type
_entity_poly.pdbx_seq_one_letter_code
_entity_poly.pdbx_strand_id
1 'polypeptide(L)'
;MAIGTTESVNGRAVGEYLALDEAGMEVPSVIVKRDGRVVPFDVERIENAMAKCFVSLNRTPQTSIGELSGRVINIIAAKSHGSAPTVEGVQDIVEMVLQAAGEFEAAKHYILYRAEHAKKRSERPIPEAVRQAFADSDLYFPTAIQKFQFFDKYARFNYDLGRRETWIETVDRSVGFLYELAGSRLPAETYERVRRAILEMRAMPSMRLLAMAGPAARRNNVTIYNCSYQPVESIDSFVEALTISMSGCGVGFSVEGKYVENFPRIRRQTGLAPKHMVVADSAEGWAEALRTGIETWFEGGDIRFDLSQLRPAGAPLRTKGGRASGPEPLRVMLDFVRSRILARQGSYLRPLDAHDIMCSVGNAAVSGGVRRCLPKGTRVHTERGAIPIEEVREGDRVITSNGYKTVTGWVDQGVQGIVEILTESGTLFRCTPNHRVAVLTDVWGGHTFKYARDLTPEDRLLFITHPVDGETQELLPLPEKREADHSGSHVKQPVLDTETAWFLGKFFADGYVQLTNHDNHGKGGNTQFAIACHTDDINQIERVSAWMEDHNITARMVYQNGNWVQIRSGNRQIAHWISSYKQAKPHGVCLKGSGVHHLRCAQLLLLV
;
A
#
# COMPACT_ATOMS: atom_id res chain seq x y z
N MET A 1 -16.82 7.41 74.83
CA MET A 1 -18.04 6.94 75.50
C MET A 1 -18.92 6.28 74.45
N ALA A 2 -19.52 5.16 74.83
CA ALA A 2 -20.27 4.23 73.98
C ALA A 2 -21.72 4.68 73.71
N ILE A 3 -22.46 3.77 73.07
CA ILE A 3 -23.93 3.65 72.92
C ILE A 3 -24.45 4.32 71.62
N GLY A 4 -25.17 3.69 70.69
CA GLY A 4 -25.86 2.40 70.55
C GLY A 4 -26.99 2.60 69.50
N THR A 5 -27.03 1.83 68.41
CA THR A 5 -28.13 0.91 67.98
C THR A 5 -29.55 1.47 68.08
N THR A 6 -30.41 1.49 67.04
CA THR A 6 -31.09 0.32 66.45
C THR A 6 -31.85 0.62 65.12
N GLU A 7 -31.86 -0.39 64.22
CA GLU A 7 -32.97 -0.90 63.36
C GLU A 7 -33.66 -0.01 62.29
N SER A 8 -34.12 -0.49 61.12
CA SER A 8 -33.95 -1.72 60.35
C SER A 8 -34.65 -1.56 58.99
N VAL A 9 -33.97 -1.96 57.91
CA VAL A 9 -34.46 -2.72 56.74
C VAL A 9 -35.65 -2.20 55.91
N ASN A 10 -35.35 -1.79 54.67
CA ASN A 10 -35.94 -2.43 53.49
C ASN A 10 -35.04 -2.25 52.26
N GLY A 11 -34.59 -3.38 51.72
CA GLY A 11 -33.59 -3.45 50.67
C GLY A 11 -34.12 -3.16 49.27
N ARG A 12 -33.28 -2.48 48.48
CA ARG A 12 -33.02 -2.77 47.08
C ARG A 12 -31.59 -2.31 46.78
N ALA A 13 -30.78 -3.22 46.26
CA ALA A 13 -29.39 -2.97 45.91
C ALA A 13 -29.30 -1.85 44.86
N VAL A 14 -28.61 -0.76 45.21
CA VAL A 14 -28.14 0.24 44.27
C VAL A 14 -26.63 0.23 44.43
N GLY A 15 -25.92 -0.14 43.36
CA GLY A 15 -24.46 -0.17 43.36
C GLY A 15 -23.90 1.17 43.83
N GLU A 16 -22.97 1.11 44.78
CA GLU A 16 -22.19 2.25 45.22
C GLU A 16 -21.45 2.82 44.00
N TYR A 17 -21.90 3.99 43.53
CA TYR A 17 -21.06 4.84 42.71
C TYR A 17 -19.99 5.43 43.64
N LEU A 18 -18.79 4.87 43.56
CA LEU A 18 -17.59 5.53 44.08
C LEU A 18 -17.49 6.93 43.46
N ALA A 19 -17.38 7.94 44.33
CA ALA A 19 -17.11 9.32 43.92
C ALA A 19 -15.83 9.36 43.07
N LEU A 20 -15.86 10.15 41.99
CA LEU A 20 -14.84 10.25 40.94
C LEU A 20 -13.53 10.94 41.37
N ASP A 21 -13.26 11.03 42.66
CA ASP A 21 -12.28 11.99 43.20
C ASP A 21 -10.94 11.34 43.57
N GLU A 22 -10.75 10.02 43.30
CA GLU A 22 -9.50 9.29 43.64
C GLU A 22 -8.74 8.71 42.44
N ALA A 23 -9.21 8.90 41.20
CA ALA A 23 -8.41 8.65 40.01
C ALA A 23 -7.77 9.97 39.56
N GLY A 24 -6.49 10.19 39.90
CA GLY A 24 -5.73 11.38 39.51
C GLY A 24 -5.77 11.63 38.00
N MET A 25 -6.73 12.43 37.55
CA MET A 25 -6.81 12.92 36.18
C MET A 25 -5.80 14.05 36.02
N GLU A 26 -4.61 13.72 35.52
CA GLU A 26 -3.60 14.72 35.19
C GLU A 26 -3.97 15.41 33.87
N VAL A 27 -4.14 16.75 33.94
CA VAL A 27 -4.29 17.58 32.75
C VAL A 27 -3.00 17.50 31.93
N PRO A 28 -3.06 17.29 30.61
CA PRO A 28 -1.86 17.22 29.79
C PRO A 28 -1.04 18.51 29.91
N SER A 29 0.28 18.39 30.07
CA SER A 29 1.19 19.54 30.11
C SER A 29 1.49 20.12 28.72
N VAL A 30 1.24 19.33 27.66
CA VAL A 30 1.59 19.67 26.27
C VAL A 30 0.53 19.26 25.26
N ILE A 31 0.50 19.92 24.10
CA ILE A 31 -0.39 19.65 22.95
C ILE A 31 0.39 19.54 21.65
N VAL A 32 -0.03 18.61 20.77
CA VAL A 32 0.52 18.44 19.41
C VAL A 32 -0.23 19.32 18.42
N LYS A 33 0.44 20.35 17.89
CA LYS A 33 -0.06 21.22 16.82
C LYS A 33 -0.26 20.46 15.50
N ARG A 34 -0.98 21.09 14.56
CA ARG A 34 -1.27 20.53 13.23
C ARG A 34 -0.03 20.29 12.36
N ASP A 35 1.03 21.06 12.62
CA ASP A 35 2.35 20.87 12.03
C ASP A 35 3.19 19.84 12.81
N GLY A 36 2.64 19.18 13.83
CA GLY A 36 3.34 18.21 14.67
C GLY A 36 4.20 18.80 15.78
N ARG A 37 4.31 20.14 15.93
CA ARG A 37 5.03 20.75 17.07
C ARG A 37 4.34 20.44 18.39
N VAL A 38 5.14 20.17 19.43
CA VAL A 38 4.63 19.96 20.80
C VAL A 38 4.85 21.25 21.56
N VAL A 39 3.79 21.84 22.08
CA VAL A 39 3.82 23.12 22.82
C VAL A 39 3.09 22.98 24.16
N PRO A 40 3.30 23.88 25.14
CA PRO A 40 2.54 23.86 26.39
C PRO A 40 1.03 23.84 26.14
N PHE A 41 0.31 23.00 26.88
CA PHE A 41 -1.14 22.94 26.85
C PHE A 41 -1.69 24.16 27.60
N ASP A 42 -2.60 24.88 26.96
CA ASP A 42 -3.10 26.17 27.43
C ASP A 42 -4.62 26.13 27.36
N VAL A 43 -5.23 26.06 28.54
CA VAL A 43 -6.68 25.91 28.73
C VAL A 43 -7.43 27.14 28.23
N GLU A 44 -6.89 28.33 28.45
CA GLU A 44 -7.54 29.59 28.06
C GLU A 44 -7.80 29.64 26.55
N ARG A 45 -7.00 28.93 25.74
CA ARG A 45 -7.23 28.85 24.28
C ARG A 45 -8.53 28.15 23.92
N ILE A 46 -8.95 27.16 24.71
CA ILE A 46 -10.21 26.44 24.51
C ILE A 46 -11.36 27.37 24.87
N GLU A 47 -11.29 28.03 26.03
CA GLU A 47 -12.28 29.00 26.48
C GLU A 47 -12.45 30.14 25.48
N ASN A 48 -11.35 30.72 25.03
CA ASN A 48 -11.36 31.79 24.05
C ASN A 48 -11.94 31.35 22.69
N ALA A 49 -11.70 30.10 22.28
CA ALA A 49 -12.27 29.57 21.04
C ALA A 49 -13.79 29.39 21.15
N MET A 50 -14.28 28.86 22.28
CA MET A 50 -15.71 28.70 22.55
C MET A 50 -16.38 30.07 22.71
N ALA A 51 -15.77 31.00 23.45
CA ALA A 51 -16.26 32.37 23.59
C ALA A 51 -16.42 33.06 22.24
N LYS A 52 -15.41 32.98 21.37
CA LYS A 52 -15.47 33.54 20.01
C LYS A 52 -16.57 32.93 19.17
N CYS A 53 -16.86 31.64 19.35
CA CYS A 53 -17.95 30.95 18.64
C CYS A 53 -19.33 31.49 19.06
N PHE A 54 -19.55 31.69 20.37
CA PHE A 54 -20.81 32.27 20.86
C PHE A 54 -20.95 33.75 20.49
N VAL A 55 -19.84 34.51 20.55
CA VAL A 55 -19.81 35.92 20.12
C VAL A 55 -20.09 36.05 18.62
N SER A 56 -19.51 35.21 17.76
CA SER A 56 -19.76 35.26 16.32
C SER A 56 -21.20 34.89 15.94
N LEU A 57 -21.91 34.18 16.83
CA LEU A 57 -23.33 33.88 16.72
C LEU A 57 -24.25 34.93 17.37
N ASN A 58 -23.70 35.95 18.04
CA ASN A 58 -24.44 36.89 18.88
C ASN A 58 -25.36 36.18 19.89
N ARG A 59 -24.87 35.11 20.53
CA ARG A 59 -25.62 34.33 21.51
C ARG A 59 -24.90 34.20 22.84
N THR A 60 -25.68 34.14 23.92
CA THR A 60 -25.20 33.71 25.22
C THR A 60 -25.36 32.20 25.35
N PRO A 61 -24.33 31.49 25.85
CA PRO A 61 -24.42 30.05 26.05
C PRO A 61 -25.37 29.74 27.22
N GLN A 62 -26.12 28.65 27.12
CA GLN A 62 -26.98 28.12 28.19
C GLN A 62 -26.13 27.59 29.34
N THR A 63 -25.02 26.93 29.02
CA THR A 63 -24.01 26.47 29.98
C THR A 63 -22.83 27.43 29.98
N SER A 64 -22.29 27.80 31.14
CA SER A 64 -21.16 28.73 31.19
C SER A 64 -19.93 28.21 30.40
N ILE A 65 -19.17 29.11 29.78
CA ILE A 65 -17.99 28.73 28.98
C ILE A 65 -16.96 27.98 29.84
N GLY A 66 -16.77 28.40 31.10
CA GLY A 66 -15.87 27.73 32.05
C GLY A 66 -16.31 26.30 32.40
N GLU A 67 -17.62 26.04 32.46
CA GLU A 67 -18.13 24.69 32.69
C GLU A 67 -17.99 23.82 31.43
N LEU A 68 -18.25 24.38 30.24
CA LEU A 68 -18.04 23.68 28.97
C LEU A 68 -16.54 23.37 28.75
N SER A 69 -15.64 24.33 29.01
CA SER A 69 -14.19 24.11 28.93
C SER A 69 -13.74 23.06 29.94
N GLY A 70 -14.26 23.09 31.17
CA GLY A 70 -14.00 22.07 32.18
C GLY A 70 -14.36 20.66 31.72
N ARG A 71 -15.53 20.49 31.09
CA ARG A 71 -15.94 19.18 30.52
C ARG A 71 -14.99 18.72 29.41
N VAL A 72 -14.56 19.62 28.53
CA VAL A 72 -13.56 19.32 27.49
C VAL A 72 -12.25 18.84 28.10
N ILE A 73 -11.75 19.53 29.13
CA ILE A 73 -10.49 19.17 29.83
C ILE A 73 -10.60 17.80 30.48
N ASN A 74 -11.71 17.49 31.15
CA ASN A 74 -11.92 16.20 31.80
C ASN A 74 -11.91 15.06 30.78
N ILE A 75 -12.56 15.25 29.62
CA ILE A 75 -12.54 14.26 28.54
C ILE A 75 -11.14 14.11 27.96
N ILE A 76 -10.40 15.22 27.78
CA ILE A 76 -9.01 15.18 27.33
C ILE A 76 -8.15 14.39 28.32
N ALA A 77 -8.21 14.70 29.62
CA ALA A 77 -7.44 14.04 30.66
C ALA A 77 -7.74 12.52 30.71
N ALA A 78 -9.02 12.15 30.62
CA ALA A 78 -9.44 10.75 30.59
C ALA A 78 -8.95 10.00 29.33
N LYS A 79 -8.97 10.64 28.16
CA LYS A 79 -8.64 10.01 26.87
C LYS A 79 -7.14 9.98 26.58
N SER A 80 -6.37 10.89 27.18
CA SER A 80 -4.96 11.05 26.89
C SER A 80 -4.08 9.93 27.45
N HIS A 81 -4.44 9.27 28.57
CA HIS A 81 -3.64 8.18 29.18
C HIS A 81 -2.10 8.45 29.17
N GLY A 82 -1.67 9.67 29.49
CA GLY A 82 -0.25 10.08 29.46
C GLY A 82 0.32 10.49 28.10
N SER A 83 -0.48 10.49 27.03
CA SER A 83 -0.12 10.95 25.68
C SER A 83 -0.67 12.35 25.36
N ALA A 84 0.14 13.15 24.64
CA ALA A 84 -0.21 14.53 24.30
C ALA A 84 -1.37 14.59 23.28
N PRO A 85 -2.48 15.30 23.56
CA PRO A 85 -3.58 15.40 22.62
C PRO A 85 -3.18 16.20 21.37
N THR A 86 -3.82 15.91 20.23
CA THR A 86 -3.64 16.70 19.00
C THR A 86 -4.63 17.85 18.95
N VAL A 87 -4.30 18.92 18.22
CA VAL A 87 -5.23 20.06 18.03
C VAL A 87 -6.57 19.62 17.42
N GLU A 88 -6.57 18.67 16.49
CA GLU A 88 -7.82 18.15 15.92
C GLU A 88 -8.60 17.32 16.96
N GLY A 89 -7.90 16.48 17.74
CA GLY A 89 -8.55 15.72 18.81
C GLY A 89 -9.18 16.61 19.88
N VAL A 90 -8.54 17.73 20.24
CA VAL A 90 -9.14 18.74 21.14
C VAL A 90 -10.36 19.39 20.48
N GLN A 91 -10.30 19.71 19.20
CA GLN A 91 -11.44 20.30 18.49
C GLN A 91 -12.63 19.35 18.38
N ASP A 92 -12.41 18.06 18.11
CA ASP A 92 -13.46 17.05 18.07
C ASP A 92 -14.15 16.91 19.43
N ILE A 93 -13.40 17.03 20.53
CA ILE A 93 -13.95 17.01 21.90
C ILE A 93 -14.78 18.27 22.17
N VAL A 94 -14.32 19.45 21.72
CA VAL A 94 -15.11 20.69 21.84
C VAL A 94 -16.44 20.57 21.10
N GLU A 95 -16.44 20.02 19.89
CA GLU A 95 -17.67 19.77 19.11
C GLU A 95 -18.62 18.81 19.84
N MET A 96 -18.09 17.71 20.37
CA MET A 96 -18.85 16.73 21.15
C MET A 96 -19.47 17.36 22.41
N VAL A 97 -18.70 18.17 23.16
CA VAL A 97 -19.18 18.82 24.39
C VAL A 97 -20.26 19.84 24.09
N LEU A 98 -20.12 20.64 23.04
CA LEU A 98 -21.16 21.58 22.61
C LEU A 98 -22.46 20.84 22.25
N GLN A 99 -22.38 19.72 21.52
CA GLN A 99 -23.54 18.89 21.20
C GLN A 99 -24.18 18.27 22.46
N ALA A 100 -23.35 17.72 23.35
CA ALA A 100 -23.83 17.08 24.58
C ALA A 100 -24.46 18.08 25.57
N ALA A 101 -24.04 19.34 25.54
CA ALA A 101 -24.63 20.41 26.33
C ALA A 101 -25.92 21.00 25.70
N GLY A 102 -26.37 20.49 24.55
CA GLY A 102 -27.56 21.00 23.84
C GLY A 102 -27.29 22.28 23.03
N GLU A 103 -26.03 22.70 22.90
CA GLU A 103 -25.61 23.89 22.17
C GLU A 103 -25.46 23.60 20.66
N PHE A 104 -26.49 23.01 20.05
CA PHE A 104 -26.43 22.47 18.68
C PHE A 104 -26.05 23.50 17.61
N GLU A 105 -26.56 24.72 17.73
CA GLU A 105 -26.25 25.82 16.80
C GLU A 105 -24.80 26.28 16.93
N ALA A 106 -24.28 26.35 18.16
CA ALA A 106 -22.86 26.66 18.40
C ALA A 106 -21.95 25.54 17.89
N ALA A 107 -22.30 24.28 18.12
CA ALA A 107 -21.57 23.13 17.58
C ALA A 107 -21.51 23.16 16.05
N LYS A 108 -22.65 23.38 15.38
CA LYS A 108 -22.74 23.49 13.91
C LYS A 108 -21.90 24.65 13.39
N HIS A 109 -21.97 25.82 14.02
CA HIS A 109 -21.18 26.99 13.64
C HIS A 109 -19.68 26.75 13.81
N TYR A 110 -19.28 26.11 14.91
CA TYR A 110 -17.90 25.74 15.19
C TYR A 110 -17.34 24.78 14.13
N ILE A 111 -18.11 23.76 13.75
CA ILE A 111 -17.76 22.80 12.67
C ILE A 111 -17.58 23.52 11.33
N LEU A 112 -18.52 24.39 10.95
CA LEU A 112 -18.45 25.14 9.70
C LEU A 112 -17.25 26.10 9.68
N TYR A 113 -16.99 26.82 10.78
CA TYR A 113 -15.82 27.67 10.92
C TYR A 113 -14.51 26.87 10.77
N ARG A 114 -14.43 25.69 11.40
CA ARG A 114 -13.28 24.79 11.27
C ARG A 114 -13.07 24.35 9.82
N ALA A 115 -14.14 23.98 9.12
CA ALA A 115 -14.11 23.57 7.71
C ALA A 115 -13.70 24.72 6.78
N GLU A 116 -14.27 25.93 6.95
CA GLU A 116 -13.86 27.11 6.19
C GLU A 116 -12.41 27.48 6.41
N HIS A 117 -11.95 27.46 7.67
CA HIS A 117 -10.54 27.74 7.96
C HIS A 117 -9.62 26.61 7.48
N ALA A 118 -10.09 25.37 7.36
CA ALA A 118 -9.34 24.31 6.67
C ALA A 118 -9.19 24.61 5.18
N LYS A 119 -10.27 25.07 4.51
CA LYS A 119 -10.25 25.48 3.10
C LYS A 119 -9.38 26.73 2.86
N LYS A 120 -9.49 27.76 3.71
CA LYS A 120 -8.63 28.95 3.66
C LYS A 120 -7.16 28.61 3.92
N ARG A 121 -6.87 27.55 4.68
CA ARG A 121 -5.50 27.04 4.86
C ARG A 121 -4.96 26.35 3.61
N SER A 122 -5.80 25.65 2.83
CA SER A 122 -5.39 25.09 1.53
C SER A 122 -5.17 26.16 0.46
N GLU A 123 -5.83 27.31 0.59
CA GLU A 123 -5.79 28.42 -0.37
C GLU A 123 -4.82 29.56 0.04
N ARG A 124 -4.06 29.40 1.13
CA ARG A 124 -3.18 30.45 1.65
C ARG A 124 -2.06 30.75 0.64
N PRO A 125 -1.85 32.01 0.23
CA PRO A 125 -0.77 32.35 -0.69
C PRO A 125 0.59 32.03 -0.04
N ILE A 126 1.45 31.38 -0.81
CA ILE A 126 2.83 31.06 -0.38
C ILE A 126 3.54 32.38 -0.06
N PRO A 127 4.21 32.55 1.09
CA PRO A 127 4.97 33.76 1.39
C PRO A 127 6.04 34.04 0.34
N GLU A 128 6.30 35.31 0.02
CA GLU A 128 7.27 35.66 -1.03
C GLU A 128 8.68 35.13 -0.73
N ALA A 129 9.13 35.23 0.52
CA ALA A 129 10.41 34.66 0.94
C ALA A 129 10.51 33.14 0.69
N VAL A 130 9.39 32.41 0.78
CA VAL A 130 9.36 30.97 0.48
C VAL A 130 9.41 30.75 -1.03
N ARG A 131 8.69 31.55 -1.84
CA ARG A 131 8.80 31.47 -3.30
C ARG A 131 10.24 31.71 -3.76
N GLN A 132 10.87 32.78 -3.25
CA GLN A 132 12.24 33.14 -3.61
C GLN A 132 13.23 32.03 -3.24
N ALA A 133 13.17 31.48 -2.02
CA ALA A 133 14.08 30.40 -1.60
C ALA A 133 13.99 29.14 -2.50
N PHE A 134 12.79 28.81 -3.00
CA PHE A 134 12.60 27.71 -3.94
C PHE A 134 13.07 28.08 -5.35
N ALA A 135 12.85 29.32 -5.79
CA ALA A 135 13.33 29.82 -7.08
C ALA A 135 14.87 29.81 -7.14
N ASP A 136 15.54 30.28 -6.09
CA ASP A 136 17.00 30.29 -5.98
C ASP A 136 17.58 28.87 -6.05
N SER A 137 16.91 27.90 -5.42
CA SER A 137 17.31 26.49 -5.49
C SER A 137 16.99 25.84 -6.83
N ASP A 138 15.99 26.33 -7.56
CA ASP A 138 15.57 25.76 -8.84
C ASP A 138 16.64 25.89 -9.93
N LEU A 139 17.49 26.93 -9.81
CA LEU A 139 18.62 27.19 -10.69
C LEU A 139 19.62 26.03 -10.75
N TYR A 140 19.66 25.17 -9.72
CA TYR A 140 20.60 24.05 -9.63
C TYR A 140 20.02 22.73 -10.16
N PHE A 141 18.75 22.68 -10.56
CA PHE A 141 18.12 21.48 -11.09
C PHE A 141 17.96 21.58 -12.62
N PRO A 142 18.86 20.97 -13.42
CA PRO A 142 18.74 21.02 -14.86
C PRO A 142 17.55 20.21 -15.40
N THR A 143 16.98 19.30 -14.59
CA THR A 143 15.82 18.49 -14.97
C THR A 143 14.76 18.44 -13.87
N ALA A 144 13.50 18.35 -14.28
CA ALA A 144 12.37 18.17 -13.37
C ALA A 144 12.47 16.86 -12.55
N ILE A 145 13.07 15.80 -13.13
CA ILE A 145 13.24 14.53 -12.42
C ILE A 145 14.25 14.64 -11.27
N GLN A 146 15.34 15.40 -11.42
CA GLN A 146 16.28 15.63 -10.32
C GLN A 146 15.61 16.42 -9.19
N LYS A 147 14.86 17.46 -9.53
CA LYS A 147 14.06 18.24 -8.57
C LYS A 147 13.10 17.34 -7.80
N PHE A 148 12.35 16.49 -8.52
CA PHE A 148 11.43 15.53 -7.91
C PHE A 148 12.15 14.56 -6.96
N GLN A 149 13.24 13.93 -7.41
CA GLN A 149 14.04 13.00 -6.60
C GLN A 149 14.59 13.67 -5.34
N PHE A 150 15.04 14.92 -5.45
CA PHE A 150 15.49 15.69 -4.30
C PHE A 150 14.40 15.84 -3.24
N PHE A 151 13.20 16.31 -3.64
CA PHE A 151 12.11 16.52 -2.69
C PHE A 151 11.54 15.23 -2.12
N ASP A 152 11.54 14.15 -2.91
CA ASP A 152 11.06 12.84 -2.48
C ASP A 152 12.03 12.17 -1.49
N LYS A 153 13.34 12.23 -1.75
CA LYS A 153 14.35 11.41 -1.06
C LYS A 153 15.25 12.15 -0.06
N TYR A 154 15.60 13.41 -0.31
CA TYR A 154 16.67 14.10 0.42
C TYR A 154 16.19 15.30 1.23
N ALA A 155 15.20 16.05 0.71
CA ALA A 155 14.68 17.24 1.37
C ALA A 155 13.92 16.86 2.65
N ARG A 156 14.43 17.28 3.81
CA ARG A 156 13.75 17.03 5.08
C ARG A 156 12.59 17.98 5.27
N PHE A 157 11.59 17.55 6.02
CA PHE A 157 10.53 18.45 6.46
C PHE A 157 11.02 19.27 7.66
N ASN A 158 11.10 20.59 7.49
CA ASN A 158 11.34 21.52 8.57
C ASN A 158 10.00 21.87 9.24
N TYR A 159 9.81 21.40 10.47
CA TYR A 159 8.58 21.56 11.23
C TYR A 159 8.34 22.99 11.72
N ASP A 160 9.40 23.79 11.87
CA ASP A 160 9.29 25.19 12.28
C ASP A 160 8.84 26.07 11.11
N LEU A 161 9.33 25.78 9.90
CA LEU A 161 8.96 26.46 8.66
C LEU A 161 7.70 25.85 8.01
N GLY A 162 7.26 24.68 8.45
CA GLY A 162 6.09 23.97 7.90
C GLY A 162 6.25 23.53 6.44
N ARG A 163 7.49 23.33 5.97
CA ARG A 163 7.81 22.98 4.58
C ARG A 163 9.04 22.09 4.47
N ARG A 164 9.26 21.50 3.31
CA ARG A 164 10.53 20.82 3.02
C ARG A 164 11.67 21.83 2.82
N GLU A 165 12.87 21.39 3.15
CA GLU A 165 14.12 22.08 2.85
C GLU A 165 14.26 22.31 1.35
N THR A 166 14.89 23.42 0.98
CA THR A 166 15.36 23.67 -0.38
C THR A 166 16.70 22.99 -0.62
N TRP A 167 17.19 22.99 -1.87
CA TRP A 167 18.48 22.38 -2.20
C TRP A 167 19.62 23.08 -1.46
N ILE A 168 19.62 24.42 -1.48
CA ILE A 168 20.62 25.23 -0.81
C ILE A 168 20.64 24.91 0.69
N GLU A 169 19.48 24.89 1.34
CA GLU A 169 19.35 24.57 2.77
C GLU A 169 19.88 23.15 3.08
N THR A 170 19.65 22.18 2.20
CA THR A 170 20.13 20.80 2.36
C THR A 170 21.65 20.71 2.25
N VAL A 171 22.25 21.44 1.29
CA VAL A 171 23.70 21.49 1.12
C VAL A 171 24.35 22.21 2.29
N ASP A 172 23.77 23.33 2.74
CA ASP A 172 24.26 24.09 3.90
C ASP A 172 24.23 23.24 5.17
N ARG A 173 23.16 22.50 5.40
CA ARG A 173 23.08 21.53 6.52
C ARG A 173 24.16 20.46 6.43
N SER A 174 24.45 19.97 5.22
CA SER A 174 25.42 18.90 4.99
C SER A 174 26.85 19.38 5.19
N VAL A 175 27.21 20.53 4.61
CA VAL A 175 28.53 21.14 4.75
C VAL A 175 28.75 21.64 6.18
N GLY A 176 27.72 22.24 6.80
CA GLY A 176 27.76 22.64 8.20
C GLY A 176 28.02 21.47 9.15
N PHE A 177 27.44 20.30 8.87
CA PHE A 177 27.75 19.09 9.63
C PHE A 177 29.18 18.59 9.41
N LEU A 178 29.72 18.68 8.19
CA LEU A 178 31.13 18.37 7.93
C LEU A 178 32.07 19.34 8.66
N TYR A 179 31.71 20.63 8.70
CA TYR A 179 32.43 21.65 9.47
C TYR A 179 32.39 21.35 10.96
N GLU A 180 31.25 20.94 11.51
CA GLU A 180 31.14 20.52 12.91
C GLU A 180 32.10 19.38 13.26
N LEU A 181 32.25 18.39 12.37
CA LEU A 181 33.13 17.23 12.59
C LEU A 181 34.62 17.57 12.47
N ALA A 182 34.99 18.43 11.53
CA ALA A 182 36.39 18.72 11.21
C ALA A 182 36.89 20.04 11.83
N GLY A 183 36.01 20.93 12.26
CA GLY A 183 36.32 22.25 12.81
C GLY A 183 37.24 23.06 11.90
N SER A 184 38.28 23.66 12.48
CA SER A 184 39.29 24.44 11.74
C SER A 184 40.42 23.59 11.16
N ARG A 185 40.28 22.25 11.08
CA ARG A 185 41.29 21.38 10.44
C ARG A 185 41.44 21.65 8.94
N LEU A 186 40.42 22.26 8.33
CA LEU A 186 40.46 22.72 6.94
C LEU A 186 40.22 24.24 6.88
N PRO A 187 40.84 24.97 5.91
CA PRO A 187 40.56 26.38 5.69
C PRO A 187 39.09 26.63 5.32
N ALA A 188 38.54 27.81 5.68
CA ALA A 188 37.18 28.21 5.32
C ALA A 188 36.91 28.12 3.80
N GLU A 189 37.88 28.51 2.99
CA GLU A 189 37.83 28.42 1.52
C GLU A 189 37.61 26.98 1.02
N THR A 190 38.09 25.98 1.78
CA THR A 190 37.87 24.57 1.44
C THR A 190 36.41 24.18 1.63
N TYR A 191 35.77 24.63 2.72
CA TYR A 191 34.36 24.38 2.95
C TYR A 191 33.48 25.06 1.90
N GLU A 192 33.80 26.30 1.52
CA GLU A 192 33.10 26.99 0.43
C GLU A 192 33.28 26.29 -0.91
N ARG A 193 34.48 25.79 -1.19
CA ARG A 193 34.73 25.00 -2.40
C ARG A 193 33.91 23.70 -2.41
N VAL A 194 33.84 22.99 -1.28
CA VAL A 194 33.02 21.78 -1.13
C VAL A 194 31.54 22.13 -1.31
N ARG A 195 31.06 23.17 -0.63
CA ARG A 195 29.68 23.67 -0.74
C ARG A 195 29.30 23.95 -2.19
N ARG A 196 30.11 24.73 -2.90
CA ARG A 196 29.88 25.06 -4.31
C ARG A 196 29.88 23.82 -5.21
N ALA A 197 30.82 22.89 -4.98
CA ALA A 197 30.89 21.66 -5.76
C ALA A 197 29.64 20.78 -5.59
N ILE A 198 29.06 20.75 -4.38
CA ILE A 198 27.81 20.04 -4.11
C ILE A 198 26.61 20.78 -4.72
N LEU A 199 26.50 22.10 -4.49
CA LEU A 199 25.41 22.93 -5.03
C LEU A 199 25.27 22.77 -6.55
N GLU A 200 26.39 22.88 -7.25
CA GLU A 200 26.47 22.76 -8.72
C GLU A 200 26.50 21.30 -9.20
N MET A 201 26.34 20.32 -8.30
CA MET A 201 26.36 18.88 -8.56
C MET A 201 27.61 18.40 -9.32
N ARG A 202 28.74 19.12 -9.21
CA ARG A 202 30.04 18.73 -9.77
C ARG A 202 30.70 17.61 -8.98
N ALA A 203 30.42 17.54 -7.69
CA ALA A 203 30.82 16.44 -6.81
C ALA A 203 29.73 16.22 -5.76
N MET A 204 29.31 14.97 -5.57
CA MET A 204 28.26 14.60 -4.63
C MET A 204 28.83 13.76 -3.49
N PRO A 205 28.47 14.03 -2.23
CA PRO A 205 28.83 13.16 -1.12
C PRO A 205 27.96 11.89 -1.17
N SER A 206 28.10 11.02 -0.16
CA SER A 206 27.12 9.94 0.00
C SER A 206 25.71 10.55 0.08
N MET A 207 24.76 9.97 -0.66
CA MET A 207 23.36 10.39 -0.63
C MET A 207 22.79 10.38 0.80
N ARG A 208 23.36 9.51 1.65
CA ARG A 208 23.07 9.43 3.09
C ARG A 208 23.49 10.67 3.84
N LEU A 209 24.64 11.26 3.56
CA LEU A 209 25.04 12.51 4.20
C LEU A 209 24.00 13.60 3.95
N LEU A 210 23.53 13.76 2.71
CA LEU A 210 22.50 14.73 2.35
C LEU A 210 21.19 14.48 3.12
N ALA A 211 20.76 13.21 3.19
CA ALA A 211 19.54 12.82 3.89
C ALA A 211 19.68 12.86 5.44
N MET A 212 20.88 12.63 5.99
CA MET A 212 21.09 12.29 7.40
C MET A 212 21.85 13.35 8.23
N ALA A 213 22.61 14.25 7.60
CA ALA A 213 23.39 15.29 8.29
C ALA A 213 22.57 16.10 9.31
N GLY A 214 23.15 16.40 10.47
CA GLY A 214 22.48 17.06 11.59
C GLY A 214 22.08 16.07 12.70
N PRO A 215 20.91 16.23 13.36
CA PRO A 215 20.57 15.48 14.57
C PRO A 215 20.63 13.94 14.43
N ALA A 216 20.22 13.39 13.28
CA ALA A 216 20.30 11.94 13.05
C ALA A 216 21.75 11.44 13.02
N ALA A 217 22.62 12.13 12.28
CA ALA A 217 24.03 11.80 12.17
C ALA A 217 24.81 12.04 13.47
N ARG A 218 24.42 13.02 14.30
CA ARG A 218 24.99 13.23 15.65
C ARG A 218 24.63 12.09 16.60
N ARG A 219 23.40 11.58 16.53
CA ARG A 219 22.95 10.47 17.37
C ARG A 219 23.67 9.16 17.00
N ASN A 220 23.82 8.90 15.70
CA ASN A 220 24.58 7.75 15.21
C ASN A 220 25.17 8.07 13.82
N ASN A 221 26.50 8.15 13.75
CA ASN A 221 27.22 8.48 12.52
C ASN A 221 27.04 7.42 11.43
N VAL A 222 26.73 6.15 11.77
CA VAL A 222 26.43 5.07 10.80
C VAL A 222 25.35 5.49 9.80
N THR A 223 24.44 6.39 10.19
CA THR A 223 23.39 6.91 9.30
C THR A 223 23.91 7.62 8.05
N ILE A 224 25.16 8.11 8.03
CA ILE A 224 25.78 8.78 6.86
C ILE A 224 26.51 7.80 5.93
N TYR A 225 26.62 6.52 6.31
CA TYR A 225 27.20 5.45 5.51
C TYR A 225 26.09 4.66 4.81
N ASN A 226 26.38 4.19 3.59
CA ASN A 226 25.44 3.46 2.75
C ASN A 226 25.53 1.94 2.94
N CYS A 227 26.75 1.42 3.04
CA CYS A 227 27.02 0.00 3.10
C CYS A 227 28.07 -0.29 4.19
N SER A 228 27.97 -1.45 4.81
CA SER A 228 28.94 -2.03 5.73
C SER A 228 29.13 -3.52 5.44
N TYR A 229 30.12 -4.13 6.10
CA TYR A 229 30.36 -5.55 6.06
C TYR A 229 30.79 -6.05 7.44
N GLN A 230 30.36 -7.25 7.84
CA GLN A 230 30.84 -7.91 9.06
C GLN A 230 30.82 -9.45 8.95
N PRO A 231 31.81 -10.16 9.51
CA PRO A 231 31.68 -11.58 9.77
C PRO A 231 30.64 -11.85 10.88
N VAL A 232 29.90 -12.95 10.78
CA VAL A 232 28.96 -13.38 11.82
C VAL A 232 29.68 -14.35 12.77
N GLU A 233 30.27 -13.79 13.82
CA GLU A 233 31.13 -14.52 14.76
C GLU A 233 30.68 -14.46 16.22
N SER A 234 29.73 -13.58 16.55
CA SER A 234 29.18 -13.46 17.91
C SER A 234 27.71 -13.02 17.88
N ILE A 235 27.08 -13.03 19.06
CA ILE A 235 25.72 -12.49 19.24
C ILE A 235 25.65 -11.03 18.80
N ASP A 236 26.73 -10.27 19.04
CA ASP A 236 26.82 -8.86 18.67
C ASP A 236 26.64 -8.66 17.17
N SER A 237 27.10 -9.60 16.33
CA SER A 237 26.97 -9.49 14.88
C SER A 237 25.51 -9.29 14.44
N PHE A 238 24.56 -10.01 15.06
CA PHE A 238 23.13 -9.87 14.76
C PHE A 238 22.55 -8.54 15.26
N VAL A 239 22.97 -8.10 16.44
CA VAL A 239 22.51 -6.87 17.11
C VAL A 239 23.03 -5.63 16.38
N GLU A 240 24.30 -5.65 15.97
CA GLU A 240 24.92 -4.62 15.15
C GLU A 240 24.26 -4.58 13.77
N ALA A 241 24.00 -5.74 13.16
CA ALA A 241 23.31 -5.79 11.87
C ALA A 241 21.94 -5.10 11.92
N LEU A 242 21.17 -5.34 12.99
CA LEU A 242 19.89 -4.65 13.21
C LEU A 242 20.09 -3.14 13.35
N THR A 243 21.05 -2.71 14.18
CA THR A 243 21.32 -1.29 14.44
C THR A 243 21.78 -0.54 13.19
N ILE A 244 22.66 -1.15 12.39
CA ILE A 244 23.16 -0.61 11.13
C ILE A 244 22.01 -0.53 10.11
N SER A 245 21.22 -1.59 9.99
CA SER A 245 20.07 -1.63 9.07
C SER A 245 18.99 -0.60 9.45
N MET A 246 18.66 -0.46 10.73
CA MET A 246 17.75 0.58 11.24
C MET A 246 18.32 2.00 11.12
N SER A 247 19.62 2.14 10.86
CA SER A 247 20.28 3.40 10.51
C SER A 247 20.21 3.69 9.00
N GLY A 248 19.61 2.80 8.21
CA GLY A 248 19.47 2.91 6.77
C GLY A 248 20.76 2.64 6.01
N CYS A 249 21.68 1.87 6.61
CA CYS A 249 22.91 1.40 6.00
C CYS A 249 22.75 -0.10 5.73
N GLY A 250 23.10 -0.55 4.53
CA GLY A 250 23.06 -1.96 4.16
C GLY A 250 24.20 -2.75 4.80
N VAL A 251 23.95 -4.00 5.19
CA VAL A 251 24.94 -4.86 5.85
C VAL A 251 25.21 -6.07 4.97
N GLY A 252 26.41 -6.15 4.40
CA GLY A 252 26.95 -7.40 3.89
C GLY A 252 27.49 -8.26 5.03
N PHE A 253 27.43 -9.58 4.91
CA PHE A 253 27.93 -10.45 5.96
C PHE A 253 28.50 -11.77 5.45
N SER A 254 29.36 -12.41 6.25
CA SER A 254 29.85 -13.77 6.01
C SER A 254 29.45 -14.70 7.14
N VAL A 255 28.95 -15.88 6.78
CA VAL A 255 28.59 -16.98 7.69
C VAL A 255 29.47 -18.21 7.47
N GLU A 256 30.69 -18.02 6.94
CA GLU A 256 31.65 -19.12 6.80
C GLU A 256 31.87 -19.87 8.13
N GLY A 257 32.15 -21.18 8.06
CA GLY A 257 32.29 -22.04 9.23
C GLY A 257 33.24 -21.49 10.30
N LYS A 258 34.39 -20.96 9.88
CA LYS A 258 35.40 -20.33 10.76
C LYS A 258 34.88 -19.20 11.66
N TYR A 259 33.78 -18.53 11.28
CA TYR A 259 33.15 -17.49 12.09
C TYR A 259 32.04 -18.07 12.96
N VAL A 260 31.17 -18.89 12.36
CA VAL A 260 30.00 -19.44 13.06
C VAL A 260 30.38 -20.48 14.13
N GLU A 261 31.53 -21.12 14.00
CA GLU A 261 32.09 -22.03 15.00
C GLU A 261 32.51 -21.32 16.31
N ASN A 262 32.64 -19.98 16.31
CA ASN A 262 32.93 -19.20 17.51
C ASN A 262 31.74 -19.08 18.48
N PHE A 263 30.52 -19.43 18.03
CA PHE A 263 29.34 -19.36 18.88
C PHE A 263 29.35 -20.46 19.96
N PRO A 264 28.90 -20.15 21.19
CA PRO A 264 28.78 -21.15 22.23
C PRO A 264 27.70 -22.18 21.90
N ARG A 265 27.81 -23.36 22.51
CA ARG A 265 26.79 -24.40 22.40
C ARG A 265 25.47 -23.91 22.99
N ILE A 266 24.37 -24.13 22.29
CA ILE A 266 23.02 -23.75 22.74
C ILE A 266 22.57 -24.74 23.81
N ARG A 267 22.24 -24.26 25.00
CA ARG A 267 21.76 -25.10 26.11
C ARG A 267 20.32 -25.55 25.87
N ARG A 268 19.95 -26.69 26.46
CA ARG A 268 18.56 -27.16 26.44
C ARG A 268 17.70 -26.29 27.35
N GLN A 269 16.45 -26.08 26.95
CA GLN A 269 15.49 -25.30 27.72
C GLN A 269 15.28 -25.91 29.11
N THR A 270 15.36 -25.06 30.12
CA THR A 270 15.22 -25.41 31.55
C THR A 270 13.76 -25.62 31.96
N GLY A 271 12.81 -25.13 31.17
CA GLY A 271 11.37 -25.19 31.48
C GLY A 271 10.90 -24.18 32.53
N LEU A 272 11.78 -23.28 32.96
CA LEU A 272 11.41 -22.18 33.87
C LEU A 272 10.45 -21.19 33.19
N ALA A 273 9.70 -20.45 34.00
CA ALA A 273 8.81 -19.41 33.51
C ALA A 273 9.61 -18.36 32.69
N PRO A 274 9.11 -17.94 31.51
CA PRO A 274 9.80 -16.94 30.70
C PRO A 274 9.97 -15.62 31.46
N LYS A 275 11.15 -14.99 31.32
CA LYS A 275 11.35 -13.61 31.79
C LYS A 275 10.45 -12.65 31.01
N HIS A 276 10.17 -11.49 31.57
CA HIS A 276 9.40 -10.43 30.92
C HIS A 276 10.28 -9.21 30.69
N MET A 277 10.24 -8.63 29.49
CA MET A 277 10.95 -7.40 29.14
C MET A 277 10.03 -6.46 28.38
N VAL A 278 9.94 -5.21 28.84
CA VAL A 278 9.26 -4.14 28.11
C VAL A 278 10.25 -3.51 27.13
N VAL A 279 9.86 -3.44 25.85
CA VAL A 279 10.74 -2.92 24.79
C VAL A 279 10.55 -1.41 24.65
N ALA A 280 11.62 -0.66 24.85
CA ALA A 280 11.61 0.79 24.67
C ALA A 280 11.39 1.20 23.20
N ASP A 281 10.67 2.30 22.99
CA ASP A 281 10.32 2.85 21.65
C ASP A 281 11.50 3.56 20.95
N SER A 282 12.56 2.80 20.68
CA SER A 282 13.77 3.26 20.00
C SER A 282 14.45 2.12 19.24
N ALA A 283 15.31 2.45 18.27
CA ALA A 283 16.11 1.46 17.55
C ALA A 283 17.05 0.69 18.50
N GLU A 284 17.55 1.37 19.52
CA GLU A 284 18.39 0.81 20.57
C GLU A 284 17.59 -0.15 21.46
N GLY A 285 16.32 0.15 21.74
CA GLY A 285 15.42 -0.77 22.43
C GLY A 285 15.15 -2.05 21.64
N TRP A 286 15.05 -1.97 20.31
CA TRP A 286 14.92 -3.14 19.44
C TRP A 286 16.20 -3.99 19.45
N ALA A 287 17.37 -3.35 19.38
CA ALA A 287 18.67 -3.99 19.48
C ALA A 287 18.84 -4.72 20.83
N GLU A 288 18.44 -4.07 21.93
CA GLU A 288 18.51 -4.64 23.28
C GLU A 288 17.56 -5.84 23.44
N ALA A 289 16.35 -5.77 22.86
CA ALA A 289 15.41 -6.89 22.86
C ALA A 289 15.99 -8.09 22.11
N LEU A 290 16.60 -7.86 20.93
CA LEU A 290 17.26 -8.92 20.16
C LEU A 290 18.43 -9.54 20.94
N ARG A 291 19.30 -8.72 21.53
CA ARG A 291 20.41 -9.17 22.37
C ARG A 291 19.92 -10.06 23.51
N THR A 292 19.03 -9.52 24.34
CA THR A 292 18.50 -10.21 25.52
C THR A 292 17.81 -11.52 25.13
N GLY A 293 17.09 -11.53 24.01
CA GLY A 293 16.48 -12.73 23.44
C GLY A 293 17.51 -13.80 23.12
N ILE A 294 18.48 -13.47 22.26
CA ILE A 294 19.51 -14.42 21.81
C ILE A 294 20.29 -14.96 23.02
N GLU A 295 20.77 -14.10 23.92
CA GLU A 295 21.51 -14.51 25.12
C GLU A 295 20.68 -15.47 25.98
N THR A 296 19.42 -15.12 26.27
CA THR A 296 18.52 -15.94 27.08
C THR A 296 18.26 -17.31 26.44
N TRP A 297 18.04 -17.37 25.12
CA TRP A 297 17.78 -18.63 24.42
C TRP A 297 19.02 -19.52 24.32
N PHE A 298 20.22 -18.93 24.16
CA PHE A 298 21.49 -19.68 24.19
C PHE A 298 21.76 -20.31 25.56
N GLU A 299 21.38 -19.63 26.64
CA GLU A 299 21.54 -20.13 28.02
C GLU A 299 20.49 -21.16 28.46
N GLY A 300 19.49 -21.44 27.62
CA GLY A 300 18.42 -22.40 27.93
C GLY A 300 17.26 -21.80 28.74
N GLY A 301 17.15 -20.47 28.78
CA GLY A 301 15.98 -19.76 29.28
C GLY A 301 15.03 -19.33 28.15
N ASP A 302 13.91 -18.72 28.52
CA ASP A 302 12.98 -18.11 27.56
C ASP A 302 12.56 -16.71 28.03
N ILE A 303 12.03 -15.91 27.11
CA ILE A 303 11.66 -14.51 27.36
C ILE A 303 10.41 -14.11 26.56
N ARG A 304 9.57 -13.27 27.18
CA ARG A 304 8.41 -12.63 26.58
C ARG A 304 8.65 -11.13 26.49
N PHE A 305 8.43 -10.58 25.29
CA PHE A 305 8.58 -9.17 25.02
C PHE A 305 7.23 -8.45 25.05
N ASP A 306 7.13 -7.42 25.86
CA ASP A 306 6.02 -6.47 25.85
C ASP A 306 6.37 -5.33 24.88
N LEU A 307 5.59 -5.24 23.79
CA LEU A 307 5.77 -4.28 22.71
C LEU A 307 4.79 -3.10 22.81
N SER A 308 4.03 -2.98 23.91
CA SER A 308 2.98 -1.97 24.08
C SER A 308 3.47 -0.53 24.01
N GLN A 309 4.72 -0.27 24.38
CA GLN A 309 5.32 1.06 24.32
C GLN A 309 5.76 1.47 22.91
N LEU A 310 5.87 0.54 21.96
CA LEU A 310 6.32 0.84 20.60
C LEU A 310 5.28 1.64 19.83
N ARG A 311 5.73 2.68 19.12
CA ARG A 311 4.85 3.53 18.30
C ARG A 311 4.12 2.74 17.21
N PRO A 312 2.88 3.10 16.87
CA PRO A 312 2.11 2.41 15.84
C PRO A 312 2.67 2.65 14.43
N ALA A 313 2.29 1.76 13.51
CA ALA A 313 2.61 1.92 12.09
C ALA A 313 2.07 3.25 11.55
N GLY A 314 2.87 3.94 10.74
CA GLY A 314 2.53 5.25 10.18
C GLY A 314 2.97 6.44 11.03
N ALA A 315 3.36 6.24 12.30
CA ALA A 315 3.82 7.31 13.17
C ALA A 315 5.05 8.05 12.57
N PRO A 316 5.07 9.40 12.53
CA PRO A 316 6.19 10.14 11.94
C PRO A 316 7.53 9.91 12.67
N LEU A 317 8.61 9.67 11.90
CA LEU A 317 9.97 9.58 12.43
C LEU A 317 10.66 10.94 12.30
N ARG A 318 10.58 11.77 13.35
CA ARG A 318 11.00 13.18 13.29
C ARG A 318 12.50 13.38 13.01
N THR A 319 13.35 12.52 13.55
CA THR A 319 14.82 12.67 13.46
C THR A 319 15.38 12.15 12.14
N LYS A 320 14.99 10.95 11.72
CA LYS A 320 15.50 10.28 10.50
C LYS A 320 14.64 10.55 9.25
N GLY A 321 13.43 11.08 9.41
CA GLY A 321 12.43 11.17 8.34
C GLY A 321 11.71 9.84 8.11
N GLY A 322 10.56 9.89 7.43
CA GLY A 322 9.74 8.71 7.13
C GLY A 322 8.67 8.40 8.19
N ARG A 323 8.14 7.18 8.13
CA ARG A 323 7.06 6.68 9.01
C ARG A 323 7.46 5.35 9.63
N ALA A 324 7.03 5.12 10.87
CA ALA A 324 7.29 3.89 11.59
C ALA A 324 6.55 2.69 10.95
N SER A 325 7.14 1.51 11.03
CA SER A 325 6.55 0.24 10.58
C SER A 325 5.62 -0.39 11.62
N GLY A 326 5.62 0.11 12.85
CA GLY A 326 4.92 -0.49 13.99
C GLY A 326 5.72 -1.61 14.67
N PRO A 327 5.16 -2.25 15.71
CA PRO A 327 5.85 -3.30 16.48
C PRO A 327 5.96 -4.65 15.75
N GLU A 328 5.13 -4.89 14.75
CA GLU A 328 4.97 -6.23 14.18
C GLU A 328 6.22 -6.80 13.50
N PRO A 329 7.03 -6.03 12.75
CA PRO A 329 8.28 -6.54 12.18
C PRO A 329 9.26 -7.03 13.24
N LEU A 330 9.34 -6.34 14.40
CA LEU A 330 10.18 -6.77 15.52
C LEU A 330 9.67 -8.10 16.10
N ARG A 331 8.35 -8.21 16.33
CA ARG A 331 7.74 -9.44 16.85
C ARG A 331 8.07 -10.65 15.98
N VAL A 332 7.79 -10.54 14.68
CA VAL A 332 8.05 -11.60 13.69
C VAL A 332 9.52 -12.00 13.68
N MET A 333 10.44 -11.01 13.74
CA MET A 333 11.86 -11.29 13.79
C MET A 333 12.26 -12.01 15.08
N LEU A 334 11.83 -11.53 16.25
CA LEU A 334 12.14 -12.17 17.54
C LEU A 334 11.62 -13.62 17.60
N ASP A 335 10.39 -13.86 17.14
CA ASP A 335 9.78 -15.19 17.10
C ASP A 335 10.56 -16.13 16.17
N PHE A 336 10.96 -15.63 14.99
CA PHE A 336 11.77 -16.39 14.05
C PHE A 336 13.15 -16.72 14.62
N VAL A 337 13.85 -15.74 15.18
CA VAL A 337 15.18 -15.94 15.78
C VAL A 337 15.10 -16.95 16.93
N ARG A 338 14.10 -16.82 17.81
CA ARG A 338 13.80 -17.79 18.86
C ARG A 338 13.63 -19.20 18.29
N SER A 339 12.78 -19.36 17.27
CA SER A 339 12.51 -20.66 16.66
C SER A 339 13.77 -21.33 16.11
N ARG A 340 14.66 -20.54 15.47
CA ARG A 340 15.91 -21.04 14.87
C ARG A 340 16.92 -21.47 15.92
N ILE A 341 17.11 -20.67 16.96
CA ILE A 341 18.02 -21.01 18.06
C ILE A 341 17.50 -22.25 18.80
N LEU A 342 16.22 -22.26 19.16
CA LEU A 342 15.63 -23.36 19.93
C LEU A 342 15.56 -24.68 19.16
N ALA A 343 15.52 -24.66 17.82
CA ALA A 343 15.64 -25.87 17.00
C ALA A 343 17.01 -26.55 17.11
N ARG A 344 18.02 -25.87 17.67
CA ARG A 344 19.40 -26.34 17.80
C ARG A 344 19.82 -26.53 19.26
N GLN A 345 18.85 -26.62 20.18
CA GLN A 345 19.11 -26.93 21.59
C GLN A 345 19.95 -28.20 21.77
N GLY A 346 21.00 -28.10 22.57
CA GLY A 346 21.97 -29.16 22.77
C GLY A 346 22.98 -29.31 21.63
N SER A 347 23.01 -28.40 20.65
CA SER A 347 23.92 -28.40 19.50
C SER A 347 24.54 -27.01 19.27
N TYR A 348 25.26 -26.85 18.17
CA TYR A 348 25.86 -25.58 17.72
C TYR A 348 25.06 -25.00 16.55
N LEU A 349 25.15 -23.68 16.39
CA LEU A 349 24.59 -22.97 15.24
C LEU A 349 25.32 -23.41 13.95
N ARG A 350 24.60 -23.53 12.82
CA ARG A 350 25.22 -23.72 11.49
C ARG A 350 25.30 -22.39 10.75
N PRO A 351 26.20 -22.29 9.75
CA PRO A 351 26.18 -21.23 8.74
C PRO A 351 24.79 -20.86 8.23
N LEU A 352 23.97 -21.86 7.89
CA LEU A 352 22.61 -21.62 7.39
C LEU A 352 21.66 -21.05 8.45
N ASP A 353 21.80 -21.48 9.71
CA ASP A 353 20.98 -20.94 10.80
C ASP A 353 21.34 -19.48 11.08
N ALA A 354 22.64 -19.14 11.05
CA ALA A 354 23.14 -17.77 11.18
C ALA A 354 22.69 -16.88 10.00
N HIS A 355 22.74 -17.41 8.77
CA HIS A 355 22.26 -16.71 7.57
C HIS A 355 20.77 -16.37 7.68
N ASP A 356 19.95 -17.35 8.07
CA ASP A 356 18.51 -17.16 8.24
C ASP A 356 18.19 -16.08 9.29
N ILE A 357 18.92 -16.07 10.42
CA ILE A 357 18.79 -15.03 11.45
C ILE A 357 19.14 -13.66 10.87
N MET A 358 20.25 -13.53 10.14
CA MET A 358 20.64 -12.26 9.49
C MET A 358 19.59 -11.77 8.49
N CYS A 359 19.03 -12.65 7.67
CA CYS A 359 17.94 -12.29 6.74
C CYS A 359 16.70 -11.81 7.49
N SER A 360 16.34 -12.47 8.60
CA SER A 360 15.21 -12.05 9.44
C SER A 360 15.45 -10.67 10.07
N VAL A 361 16.65 -10.42 10.58
CA VAL A 361 17.08 -9.11 11.10
C VAL A 361 16.96 -8.03 10.02
N GLY A 362 17.44 -8.31 8.81
CA GLY A 362 17.30 -7.41 7.66
C GLY A 362 15.84 -7.10 7.36
N ASN A 363 14.97 -8.11 7.31
CA ASN A 363 13.53 -7.95 7.06
C ASN A 363 12.82 -7.08 8.11
N ALA A 364 13.24 -7.13 9.38
CA ALA A 364 12.69 -6.27 10.44
C ALA A 364 12.98 -4.79 10.20
N ALA A 365 14.15 -4.48 9.62
CA ALA A 365 14.63 -3.13 9.38
C ALA A 365 14.16 -2.53 8.03
N VAL A 366 13.56 -3.33 7.13
CA VAL A 366 13.01 -2.82 5.87
C VAL A 366 11.81 -1.91 6.15
N SER A 367 12.03 -0.61 5.98
CA SER A 367 10.96 0.41 6.07
C SER A 367 9.97 0.25 4.92
N GLY A 368 8.86 -0.45 5.16
CA GLY A 368 7.62 -0.32 4.37
C GLY A 368 7.73 -0.67 2.89
N GLY A 369 8.77 -1.40 2.48
CA GLY A 369 8.88 -1.98 1.16
C GLY A 369 8.11 -3.30 1.11
N VAL A 370 6.91 -3.25 0.54
CA VAL A 370 6.16 -4.40 -0.01
C VAL A 370 5.31 -5.19 0.99
N ARG A 371 4.04 -4.79 1.15
CA ARG A 371 2.92 -5.71 1.42
C ARG A 371 1.71 -5.29 0.60
N ARG A 372 1.58 -5.87 -0.60
CA ARG A 372 0.48 -5.65 -1.54
C ARG A 372 -0.12 -7.02 -1.84
N CYS A 373 -1.25 -7.34 -1.25
CA CYS A 373 -1.81 -8.69 -1.36
C CYS A 373 -3.26 -8.68 -1.81
N LEU A 374 -3.65 -9.82 -2.39
CA LEU A 374 -5.01 -10.19 -2.73
C LEU A 374 -5.41 -11.39 -1.87
N PRO A 375 -6.70 -11.53 -1.51
CA PRO A 375 -7.17 -12.68 -0.73
C PRO A 375 -7.05 -13.98 -1.54
N LYS A 376 -6.97 -15.10 -0.81
CA LYS A 376 -7.07 -16.45 -1.36
C LYS A 376 -8.32 -16.57 -2.25
N GLY A 377 -8.20 -17.28 -3.37
CA GLY A 377 -9.26 -17.44 -4.36
C GLY A 377 -9.32 -16.31 -5.39
N THR A 378 -8.54 -15.23 -5.24
CA THR A 378 -8.48 -14.19 -6.27
C THR A 378 -7.89 -14.79 -7.55
N ARG A 379 -8.64 -14.72 -8.65
CA ARG A 379 -8.22 -15.25 -9.96
C ARG A 379 -7.14 -14.36 -10.56
N VAL A 380 -6.07 -14.97 -11.05
CA VAL A 380 -4.95 -14.34 -11.74
C VAL A 380 -4.87 -14.93 -13.14
N HIS A 381 -4.91 -14.07 -14.16
CA HIS A 381 -4.76 -14.49 -15.54
C HIS A 381 -3.31 -14.90 -15.81
N THR A 382 -3.14 -16.19 -16.12
CA THR A 382 -1.88 -16.79 -16.56
C THR A 382 -2.03 -17.29 -18.00
N GLU A 383 -0.93 -17.70 -18.64
CA GLU A 383 -1.00 -18.42 -19.93
C GLU A 383 -1.79 -19.72 -19.87
N ARG A 384 -1.94 -20.32 -18.68
CA ARG A 384 -2.74 -21.53 -18.46
C ARG A 384 -4.23 -21.22 -18.21
N GLY A 385 -4.63 -19.94 -18.32
CA GLY A 385 -5.95 -19.46 -17.97
C GLY A 385 -6.00 -18.73 -16.62
N ALA A 386 -7.21 -18.39 -16.18
CA ALA A 386 -7.44 -17.69 -14.92
C ALA A 386 -7.42 -18.67 -13.74
N ILE A 387 -6.29 -18.75 -13.04
CA ILE A 387 -6.12 -19.65 -11.89
C ILE A 387 -6.16 -18.88 -10.56
N PRO A 388 -6.59 -19.48 -9.46
CA PRO A 388 -6.50 -18.86 -8.14
C PRO A 388 -5.06 -18.44 -7.79
N ILE A 389 -4.90 -17.31 -7.10
CA ILE A 389 -3.57 -16.76 -6.74
C ILE A 389 -2.72 -17.72 -5.90
N GLU A 390 -3.35 -18.61 -5.14
CA GLU A 390 -2.68 -19.66 -4.37
C GLU A 390 -2.15 -20.81 -5.23
N GLU A 391 -2.54 -20.92 -6.49
CA GLU A 391 -2.09 -21.94 -7.44
C GLU A 391 -0.98 -21.44 -8.37
N VAL A 392 -0.78 -20.13 -8.43
CA VAL A 392 0.33 -19.53 -9.18
C VAL A 392 1.66 -19.93 -8.56
N ARG A 393 2.64 -20.29 -9.39
CA ARG A 393 3.98 -20.72 -9.00
C ARG A 393 5.05 -19.84 -9.65
N GLU A 394 6.25 -19.87 -9.09
CA GLU A 394 7.42 -19.26 -9.75
C GLU A 394 7.62 -19.88 -11.14
N GLY A 395 7.90 -19.04 -12.13
CA GLY A 395 7.99 -19.41 -13.54
C GLY A 395 6.69 -19.22 -14.33
N ASP A 396 5.52 -19.10 -13.69
CA ASP A 396 4.28 -18.80 -14.40
C ASP A 396 4.35 -17.43 -15.09
N ARG A 397 3.78 -17.32 -16.29
CA ARG A 397 3.57 -16.04 -16.98
C ARG A 397 2.19 -15.51 -16.68
N VAL A 398 2.12 -14.37 -16.00
CA VAL A 398 0.88 -13.67 -15.65
C VAL A 398 0.73 -12.38 -16.45
N ILE A 399 -0.50 -12.01 -16.78
CA ILE A 399 -0.77 -10.77 -17.50
C ILE A 399 -0.71 -9.57 -16.54
N THR A 400 -0.08 -8.49 -16.99
CA THR A 400 -0.01 -7.19 -16.29
C THR A 400 -0.49 -6.07 -17.22
N SER A 401 -0.56 -4.83 -16.73
CA SER A 401 -0.85 -3.66 -17.58
C SER A 401 0.15 -3.47 -18.73
N ASN A 402 1.35 -4.05 -18.63
CA ASN A 402 2.40 -3.98 -19.64
C ASN A 402 2.56 -5.33 -20.39
N GLY A 403 1.52 -6.18 -20.40
CA GLY A 403 1.56 -7.51 -21.00
C GLY A 403 2.03 -8.61 -20.06
N TYR A 404 2.36 -9.78 -20.61
CA TYR A 404 2.78 -10.94 -19.83
C TYR A 404 4.14 -10.75 -19.16
N LYS A 405 4.24 -11.10 -17.88
CA LYS A 405 5.45 -11.06 -17.06
C LYS A 405 5.62 -12.36 -16.29
N THR A 406 6.86 -12.76 -16.08
CA THR A 406 7.20 -13.99 -15.34
C THR A 406 7.18 -13.77 -13.83
N VAL A 407 6.55 -14.69 -13.11
CA VAL A 407 6.54 -14.76 -11.66
C VAL A 407 7.90 -15.23 -11.16
N THR A 408 8.55 -14.45 -10.30
CA THR A 408 9.85 -14.78 -9.68
C THR A 408 9.77 -15.15 -8.22
N GLY A 409 8.62 -14.94 -7.59
CA GLY A 409 8.43 -15.25 -6.20
C GLY A 409 6.97 -15.36 -5.84
N TRP A 410 6.65 -16.28 -4.95
CA TRP A 410 5.32 -16.44 -4.35
C TRP A 410 5.44 -16.44 -2.82
N VAL A 411 4.62 -15.62 -2.16
CA VAL A 411 4.67 -15.45 -0.69
C VAL A 411 3.27 -15.50 -0.09
N ASP A 412 3.05 -16.42 0.85
CA ASP A 412 1.88 -16.42 1.75
C ASP A 412 2.08 -15.35 2.83
N GLN A 413 1.14 -14.41 2.93
CA GLN A 413 1.21 -13.32 3.90
C GLN A 413 0.31 -13.50 5.13
N GLY A 414 -0.21 -14.72 5.32
CA GLY A 414 -1.02 -15.08 6.47
C GLY A 414 -2.39 -14.41 6.45
N VAL A 415 -3.00 -14.28 7.64
CA VAL A 415 -4.31 -13.66 7.83
C VAL A 415 -4.15 -12.15 7.99
N GLN A 416 -4.85 -11.38 7.16
CA GLN A 416 -4.82 -9.92 7.23
C GLN A 416 -6.24 -9.34 7.19
N GLY A 417 -6.40 -8.10 7.69
CA GLY A 417 -7.61 -7.33 7.44
C GLY A 417 -7.70 -6.95 5.96
N ILE A 418 -8.89 -7.03 5.39
CA ILE A 418 -9.18 -6.64 4.00
C ILE A 418 -10.13 -5.44 3.97
N VAL A 419 -10.05 -4.68 2.89
CA VAL A 419 -11.04 -3.68 2.48
C VAL A 419 -11.88 -4.29 1.36
N GLU A 420 -13.18 -4.19 1.49
CA GLU A 420 -14.14 -4.49 0.43
C GLU A 420 -14.48 -3.19 -0.31
N ILE A 421 -14.26 -3.18 -1.62
CA ILE A 421 -14.55 -2.06 -2.51
C ILE A 421 -15.70 -2.50 -3.41
N LEU A 422 -16.87 -1.93 -3.19
CA LEU A 422 -18.05 -2.13 -4.04
C LEU A 422 -18.15 -0.95 -5.01
N THR A 423 -17.97 -1.20 -6.30
CA THR A 423 -18.13 -0.18 -7.33
C THR A 423 -19.61 0.05 -7.66
N GLU A 424 -19.93 1.20 -8.26
CA GLU A 424 -21.29 1.51 -8.74
C GLU A 424 -21.81 0.47 -9.76
N SER A 425 -20.90 -0.13 -10.55
CA SER A 425 -21.21 -1.23 -11.47
C SER A 425 -21.59 -2.55 -10.78
N GLY A 426 -21.57 -2.61 -9.45
CA GLY A 426 -21.84 -3.82 -8.67
C GLY A 426 -20.65 -4.77 -8.54
N THR A 427 -19.45 -4.37 -8.96
CA THR A 427 -18.25 -5.20 -8.87
C THR A 427 -17.68 -5.13 -7.45
N LEU A 428 -17.53 -6.29 -6.82
CA LEU A 428 -16.93 -6.42 -5.49
C LEU A 428 -15.46 -6.80 -5.62
N PHE A 429 -14.57 -5.92 -5.17
CA PHE A 429 -13.14 -6.15 -5.13
C PHE A 429 -12.64 -6.19 -3.69
N ARG A 430 -11.85 -7.21 -3.33
CA ARG A 430 -11.33 -7.41 -1.98
C ARG A 430 -9.81 -7.35 -2.01
N CYS A 431 -9.22 -6.52 -1.15
CA CYS A 431 -7.77 -6.40 -1.08
C CYS A 431 -7.31 -5.94 0.30
N THR A 432 -6.00 -6.01 0.56
CA THR A 432 -5.44 -5.45 1.79
C THR A 432 -5.53 -3.91 1.79
N PRO A 433 -5.66 -3.23 2.94
CA PRO A 433 -5.71 -1.76 3.03
C PRO A 433 -4.57 -1.02 2.33
N ASN A 434 -3.40 -1.67 2.21
CA ASN A 434 -2.19 -1.15 1.56
C ASN A 434 -2.08 -1.52 0.08
N HIS A 435 -3.06 -2.23 -0.50
CA HIS A 435 -3.09 -2.52 -1.92
C HIS A 435 -3.24 -1.21 -2.71
N ARG A 436 -2.54 -1.09 -3.85
CA ARG A 436 -2.62 0.12 -4.69
C ARG A 436 -3.63 -0.10 -5.81
N VAL A 437 -4.63 0.75 -5.88
CA VAL A 437 -5.70 0.73 -6.88
C VAL A 437 -5.47 1.89 -7.86
N ALA A 438 -5.57 1.61 -9.16
CA ALA A 438 -5.48 2.63 -10.19
C ALA A 438 -6.77 3.47 -10.21
N VAL A 439 -6.62 4.77 -10.05
CA VAL A 439 -7.69 5.76 -10.06
C VAL A 439 -7.47 6.71 -11.23
N LEU A 440 -8.50 6.86 -12.06
CA LEU A 440 -8.49 7.74 -13.21
C LEU A 440 -8.33 9.20 -12.74
N THR A 441 -7.35 9.91 -13.29
CA THR A 441 -7.10 11.33 -13.00
C THR A 441 -7.75 12.27 -14.00
N ASP A 442 -7.99 11.78 -15.22
CA ASP A 442 -8.57 12.57 -16.30
C ASP A 442 -9.30 11.69 -17.32
N VAL A 443 -10.12 12.32 -18.15
CA VAL A 443 -10.92 11.66 -19.20
C VAL A 443 -10.09 11.17 -20.39
N TRP A 444 -8.79 11.47 -20.43
CA TRP A 444 -7.88 11.09 -21.52
C TRP A 444 -7.11 9.80 -21.22
N GLY A 445 -7.39 9.16 -20.07
CA GLY A 445 -6.77 7.88 -19.68
C GLY A 445 -5.59 8.01 -18.72
N GLY A 446 -5.29 9.21 -18.21
CA GLY A 446 -4.35 9.40 -17.13
C GLY A 446 -4.83 8.73 -15.84
N HIS A 447 -3.91 8.11 -15.10
CA HIS A 447 -4.23 7.43 -13.85
C HIS A 447 -3.15 7.65 -12.79
N THR A 448 -3.57 7.57 -11.53
CA THR A 448 -2.70 7.56 -10.35
C THR A 448 -3.01 6.33 -9.50
N PHE A 449 -2.04 5.91 -8.69
CA PHE A 449 -2.24 4.80 -7.76
C PHE A 449 -2.53 5.34 -6.36
N LYS A 450 -3.71 5.03 -5.82
CA LYS A 450 -4.08 5.29 -4.42
C LYS A 450 -4.04 4.00 -3.61
N TYR A 451 -3.81 4.08 -2.30
CA TYR A 451 -4.02 2.92 -1.44
C TYR A 451 -5.51 2.63 -1.29
N ALA A 452 -5.88 1.36 -1.17
CA ALA A 452 -7.26 0.93 -1.00
C ALA A 452 -7.95 1.59 0.21
N ARG A 453 -7.22 1.79 1.31
CA ARG A 453 -7.73 2.52 2.50
C ARG A 453 -7.98 4.01 2.28
N ASP A 454 -7.36 4.59 1.26
CA ASP A 454 -7.39 6.03 0.95
C ASP A 454 -8.35 6.32 -0.22
N LEU A 455 -9.11 5.32 -0.69
CA LEU A 455 -10.14 5.49 -1.70
C LEU A 455 -11.38 6.18 -1.11
N THR A 456 -11.97 7.03 -1.93
CA THR A 456 -13.21 7.76 -1.63
C THR A 456 -14.31 7.35 -2.62
N PRO A 457 -15.60 7.53 -2.28
CA PRO A 457 -16.70 7.21 -3.21
C PRO A 457 -16.63 7.97 -4.56
N GLU A 458 -15.93 9.09 -4.61
CA GLU A 458 -15.75 9.90 -5.83
C GLU A 458 -14.63 9.37 -6.75
N ASP A 459 -13.83 8.41 -6.29
CA ASP A 459 -12.71 7.87 -7.06
C ASP A 459 -13.19 6.94 -8.17
N ARG A 460 -12.83 7.28 -9.41
CA ARG A 460 -13.12 6.45 -10.59
C ARG A 460 -12.01 5.42 -10.78
N LEU A 461 -12.32 4.17 -10.48
CA LEU A 461 -11.34 3.09 -10.55
C LEU A 461 -11.14 2.63 -12.00
N LEU A 462 -9.88 2.38 -12.37
CA LEU A 462 -9.54 1.61 -13.57
C LEU A 462 -9.46 0.14 -13.18
N PHE A 463 -10.46 -0.63 -13.57
CA PHE A 463 -10.54 -2.06 -13.30
C PHE A 463 -11.21 -2.79 -14.46
N ILE A 464 -10.96 -4.10 -14.56
CA ILE A 464 -11.62 -4.96 -15.53
C ILE A 464 -13.01 -5.30 -14.97
N THR A 465 -14.05 -4.77 -15.60
CA THR A 465 -15.46 -4.89 -15.13
C THR A 465 -16.02 -6.31 -15.23
N HIS A 466 -15.48 -7.10 -16.16
CA HIS A 466 -15.84 -8.50 -16.38
C HIS A 466 -14.55 -9.31 -16.56
N PRO A 467 -14.03 -9.97 -15.50
CA PRO A 467 -13.09 -11.05 -15.74
C PRO A 467 -13.81 -12.09 -16.62
N VAL A 468 -13.24 -12.43 -17.77
CA VAL A 468 -13.72 -13.57 -18.53
C VAL A 468 -13.31 -14.79 -17.70
N ASP A 469 -14.28 -15.38 -17.00
CA ASP A 469 -14.07 -16.65 -16.32
C ASP A 469 -13.63 -17.65 -17.41
N GLY A 470 -12.38 -18.09 -17.33
CA GLY A 470 -11.77 -18.98 -18.32
C GLY A 470 -12.30 -20.40 -18.23
N GLU A 471 -13.62 -20.57 -18.23
CA GLU A 471 -14.28 -21.86 -18.34
C GLU A 471 -14.22 -22.32 -19.80
N THR A 472 -13.90 -23.59 -20.02
CA THR A 472 -13.88 -24.20 -21.35
C THR A 472 -15.27 -24.11 -21.96
N GLN A 473 -15.40 -23.31 -23.02
CA GLN A 473 -16.67 -23.19 -23.75
C GLN A 473 -16.64 -24.10 -24.98
N GLU A 474 -17.62 -24.98 -25.11
CA GLU A 474 -17.80 -25.76 -26.34
C GLU A 474 -18.51 -24.91 -27.40
N LEU A 475 -18.04 -24.99 -28.64
CA LEU A 475 -18.73 -24.37 -29.77
C LEU A 475 -20.05 -25.10 -30.04
N LEU A 476 -21.04 -24.39 -30.56
CA LEU A 476 -22.30 -25.01 -31.00
C LEU A 476 -21.99 -26.11 -32.02
N PRO A 477 -22.74 -27.22 -32.03
CA PRO A 477 -22.57 -28.24 -33.07
C PRO A 477 -22.95 -27.66 -34.44
N LEU A 478 -22.26 -28.10 -35.50
CA LEU A 478 -22.65 -27.82 -36.88
C LEU A 478 -24.07 -28.36 -37.13
N PRO A 479 -24.94 -27.61 -37.82
CA PRO A 479 -26.26 -28.11 -38.18
C PRO A 479 -26.15 -29.30 -39.14
N GLU A 480 -27.15 -30.19 -39.13
CA GLU A 480 -27.23 -31.32 -40.06
C GLU A 480 -27.22 -30.83 -41.52
N LYS A 481 -26.46 -31.53 -42.38
CA LYS A 481 -26.41 -31.25 -43.82
C LYS A 481 -27.73 -31.64 -44.47
N ARG A 482 -28.40 -30.72 -45.17
CA ARG A 482 -29.67 -31.01 -45.85
C ARG A 482 -29.40 -31.68 -47.20
N GLU A 483 -30.29 -32.56 -47.66
CA GLU A 483 -30.18 -33.22 -48.97
C GLU A 483 -30.15 -32.23 -50.15
N ALA A 484 -30.75 -31.05 -50.00
CA ALA A 484 -30.76 -29.97 -50.98
C ALA A 484 -29.46 -29.15 -51.06
N ASP A 485 -28.47 -29.43 -50.21
CA ASP A 485 -27.20 -28.71 -50.18
C ASP A 485 -26.21 -29.29 -51.19
N HIS A 486 -26.20 -28.76 -52.42
CA HIS A 486 -25.30 -29.17 -53.50
C HIS A 486 -23.80 -28.83 -53.27
N SER A 487 -23.41 -28.30 -52.11
CA SER A 487 -22.00 -28.06 -51.78
C SER A 487 -21.29 -29.39 -51.46
N GLY A 488 -20.31 -29.75 -52.27
CA GLY A 488 -19.67 -31.07 -52.28
C GLY A 488 -18.79 -31.43 -51.06
N SER A 489 -18.49 -30.53 -50.13
CA SER A 489 -17.62 -30.83 -48.98
C SER A 489 -18.38 -30.93 -47.65
N HIS A 490 -18.04 -31.93 -46.83
CA HIS A 490 -18.44 -31.99 -45.42
C HIS A 490 -17.55 -31.05 -44.60
N VAL A 491 -18.15 -30.08 -43.91
CA VAL A 491 -17.42 -29.17 -43.03
C VAL A 491 -16.95 -29.94 -41.79
N LYS A 492 -15.68 -29.80 -41.43
CA LYS A 492 -15.13 -30.37 -40.19
C LYS A 492 -15.64 -29.53 -39.01
N GLN A 493 -16.16 -30.18 -37.97
CA GLN A 493 -16.61 -29.50 -36.75
C GLN A 493 -15.47 -28.67 -36.14
N PRO A 494 -15.63 -27.34 -36.02
CA PRO A 494 -14.65 -26.52 -35.34
C PRO A 494 -14.63 -26.82 -33.83
N VAL A 495 -13.44 -26.85 -33.24
CA VAL A 495 -13.21 -26.89 -31.78
C VAL A 495 -12.78 -25.51 -31.31
N LEU A 496 -13.05 -25.14 -30.06
CA LEU A 496 -12.59 -23.85 -29.53
C LEU A 496 -11.10 -23.90 -29.21
N ASP A 497 -10.27 -23.75 -30.24
CA ASP A 497 -8.84 -23.55 -30.15
C ASP A 497 -8.45 -22.10 -30.48
N THR A 498 -7.16 -21.77 -30.34
CA THR A 498 -6.63 -20.42 -30.57
C THR A 498 -6.96 -19.89 -31.97
N GLU A 499 -6.87 -20.74 -32.99
CA GLU A 499 -7.12 -20.34 -34.38
C GLU A 499 -8.60 -20.13 -34.67
N THR A 500 -9.47 -20.99 -34.14
CA THR A 500 -10.93 -20.85 -34.25
C THR A 500 -11.44 -19.66 -33.45
N ALA A 501 -10.88 -19.39 -32.27
CA ALA A 501 -11.21 -18.19 -31.49
C ALA A 501 -10.79 -16.91 -32.23
N TRP A 502 -9.60 -16.90 -32.83
CA TRP A 502 -9.14 -15.78 -33.65
C TRP A 502 -10.04 -15.58 -34.88
N PHE A 503 -10.36 -16.66 -35.60
CA PHE A 503 -11.22 -16.62 -36.78
C PHE A 503 -12.62 -16.09 -36.45
N LEU A 504 -13.25 -16.60 -35.38
CA LEU A 504 -14.56 -16.13 -34.92
C LEU A 504 -14.51 -14.65 -34.53
N GLY A 505 -13.46 -14.22 -33.81
CA GLY A 505 -13.25 -12.82 -33.47
C GLY A 505 -13.13 -11.93 -34.72
N LYS A 506 -12.35 -12.36 -35.72
CA LYS A 506 -12.23 -11.66 -37.01
C LYS A 506 -13.56 -11.62 -37.76
N PHE A 507 -14.32 -12.72 -37.77
CA PHE A 507 -15.64 -12.79 -38.38
C PHE A 507 -16.63 -11.83 -37.69
N PHE A 508 -16.64 -11.75 -36.36
CA PHE A 508 -17.53 -10.82 -35.65
C PHE A 508 -17.18 -9.35 -35.88
N ALA A 509 -15.91 -9.04 -36.15
CA ALA A 509 -15.45 -7.70 -36.46
C ALA A 509 -15.81 -7.28 -37.89
N ASP A 510 -15.41 -8.07 -38.89
CA ASP A 510 -15.41 -7.67 -40.32
C ASP A 510 -16.17 -8.65 -41.24
N GLY A 511 -16.97 -9.53 -40.66
CA GLY A 511 -17.72 -10.56 -41.37
C GLY A 511 -19.22 -10.30 -41.47
N TYR A 512 -19.85 -10.94 -42.44
CA TYR A 512 -21.32 -11.01 -42.52
C TYR A 512 -21.79 -12.38 -43.01
N VAL A 513 -23.03 -12.72 -42.66
CA VAL A 513 -23.77 -13.87 -43.18
C VAL A 513 -25.01 -13.39 -43.91
N GLN A 514 -25.31 -14.00 -45.06
CA GLN A 514 -26.57 -13.83 -45.77
C GLN A 514 -27.24 -15.19 -45.96
N LEU A 515 -28.48 -15.30 -45.48
CA LEU A 515 -29.36 -16.46 -45.66
C LEU A 515 -30.61 -15.96 -46.39
N THR A 516 -30.85 -16.39 -47.63
CA THR A 516 -32.09 -16.07 -48.37
C THR A 516 -32.90 -17.33 -48.63
N ASN A 517 -34.23 -17.24 -48.42
CA ASN A 517 -35.19 -18.30 -48.73
C ASN A 517 -35.59 -18.28 -50.21
N HIS A 518 -36.14 -19.38 -50.71
CA HIS A 518 -36.65 -19.47 -52.08
C HIS A 518 -37.81 -18.50 -52.33
N ASP A 519 -37.82 -17.86 -53.49
CA ASP A 519 -39.00 -17.20 -54.03
C ASP A 519 -39.88 -18.24 -54.78
N ASN A 520 -41.19 -17.98 -54.91
CA ASN A 520 -42.21 -18.84 -55.56
C ASN A 520 -41.93 -19.22 -57.04
N HIS A 521 -40.77 -18.86 -57.61
CA HIS A 521 -40.37 -19.12 -58.99
C HIS A 521 -39.17 -20.08 -59.12
N GLY A 522 -38.79 -20.80 -58.07
CA GLY A 522 -37.92 -21.99 -58.19
C GLY A 522 -36.47 -21.75 -58.60
N LYS A 523 -35.95 -20.50 -58.52
CA LYS A 523 -34.52 -20.21 -58.63
C LYS A 523 -33.91 -20.13 -57.22
N GLY A 524 -32.80 -20.83 -57.00
CA GLY A 524 -32.23 -21.13 -55.67
C GLY A 524 -31.81 -19.90 -54.86
N GLY A 525 -32.18 -19.84 -53.57
CA GLY A 525 -31.77 -18.78 -52.66
C GLY A 525 -30.24 -18.76 -52.44
N ASN A 526 -29.68 -17.56 -52.31
CA ASN A 526 -28.27 -17.32 -51.99
C ASN A 526 -27.99 -17.57 -50.50
N THR A 527 -26.97 -18.39 -50.21
CA THR A 527 -26.38 -18.51 -48.88
C THR A 527 -24.90 -18.22 -48.99
N GLN A 528 -24.43 -17.24 -48.22
CA GLN A 528 -23.01 -16.88 -48.20
C GLN A 528 -22.61 -16.37 -46.81
N PHE A 529 -21.37 -16.66 -46.43
CA PHE A 529 -20.67 -15.87 -45.43
C PHE A 529 -19.40 -15.29 -46.06
N ALA A 530 -19.00 -14.12 -45.59
CA ALA A 530 -17.79 -13.47 -46.06
C ALA A 530 -17.10 -12.70 -44.95
N ILE A 531 -15.78 -12.54 -45.09
CA ILE A 531 -14.92 -11.72 -44.23
C ILE A 531 -14.17 -10.73 -45.12
N ALA A 532 -14.19 -9.45 -44.74
CA ALA A 532 -13.38 -8.43 -45.39
C ALA A 532 -11.97 -8.38 -44.78
N CYS A 533 -10.95 -8.37 -45.64
CA CYS A 533 -9.54 -8.20 -45.26
C CYS A 533 -8.93 -7.02 -46.02
N HIS A 534 -8.04 -6.24 -45.41
CA HIS A 534 -7.34 -5.16 -46.12
C HIS A 534 -6.33 -5.76 -47.10
N THR A 535 -6.18 -5.19 -48.30
CA THR A 535 -5.26 -5.72 -49.34
C THR A 535 -3.81 -5.81 -48.88
N ASP A 536 -3.39 -4.87 -48.01
CA ASP A 536 -2.02 -4.75 -47.53
C ASP A 536 -1.69 -5.72 -46.38
N ASP A 537 -2.69 -6.42 -45.84
CA ASP A 537 -2.52 -7.36 -44.72
C ASP A 537 -2.59 -8.81 -45.22
N ILE A 538 -1.54 -9.21 -45.94
CA ILE A 538 -1.38 -10.54 -46.53
C ILE A 538 -1.50 -11.64 -45.46
N ASN A 539 -0.95 -11.39 -44.27
CA ASN A 539 -0.99 -12.35 -43.16
C ASN A 539 -2.42 -12.67 -42.72
N GLN A 540 -3.32 -11.67 -42.66
CA GLN A 540 -4.73 -11.92 -42.34
C GLN A 540 -5.44 -12.70 -43.45
N ILE A 541 -5.16 -12.38 -44.71
CA ILE A 541 -5.76 -13.05 -45.87
C ILE A 541 -5.38 -14.53 -45.89
N GLU A 542 -4.09 -14.83 -45.69
CA GLU A 542 -3.57 -16.20 -45.62
C GLU A 542 -4.14 -16.95 -44.42
N ARG A 543 -4.21 -16.32 -43.24
CA ARG A 543 -4.70 -16.96 -42.02
C ARG A 543 -6.20 -17.30 -42.07
N VAL A 544 -7.03 -16.43 -42.65
CA VAL A 544 -8.46 -16.73 -42.88
C VAL A 544 -8.61 -17.87 -43.89
N SER A 545 -7.83 -17.85 -44.97
CA SER A 545 -7.88 -18.89 -46.00
C SER A 545 -7.44 -20.25 -45.46
N ALA A 546 -6.34 -20.29 -44.70
CA ALA A 546 -5.83 -21.48 -44.05
C ALA A 546 -6.84 -22.08 -43.07
N TRP A 547 -7.48 -21.26 -42.23
CA TRP A 547 -8.52 -21.76 -41.32
C TRP A 547 -9.71 -22.38 -42.08
N MET A 548 -10.13 -21.77 -43.19
CA MET A 548 -11.22 -22.30 -44.01
C MET A 548 -10.83 -23.64 -44.66
N GLU A 549 -9.60 -23.75 -45.17
CA GLU A 549 -9.07 -24.99 -45.74
C GLU A 549 -8.98 -26.12 -44.71
N ASP A 550 -8.47 -25.84 -43.51
CA ASP A 550 -8.35 -26.79 -42.39
C ASP A 550 -9.72 -27.36 -41.94
N HIS A 551 -10.80 -26.64 -42.24
CA HIS A 551 -12.17 -27.02 -41.91
C HIS A 551 -12.97 -27.55 -43.12
N ASN A 552 -12.30 -27.87 -44.24
CA ASN A 552 -12.90 -28.34 -45.50
C ASN A 552 -13.90 -27.35 -46.15
N ILE A 553 -13.70 -26.06 -45.92
CA ILE A 553 -14.53 -25.00 -46.48
C ILE A 553 -13.83 -24.44 -47.70
N THR A 554 -14.46 -24.55 -48.87
CA THR A 554 -13.93 -23.92 -50.09
C THR A 554 -14.01 -22.40 -49.94
N ALA A 555 -12.86 -21.76 -49.78
CA ALA A 555 -12.71 -20.32 -49.87
C ALA A 555 -12.70 -19.90 -51.34
N ARG A 556 -13.52 -18.90 -51.68
CA ARG A 556 -13.43 -18.21 -52.98
C ARG A 556 -13.10 -16.76 -52.71
N MET A 557 -11.92 -16.32 -53.12
CA MET A 557 -11.61 -14.89 -53.23
C MET A 557 -12.38 -14.35 -54.42
N VAL A 558 -13.32 -13.43 -54.20
CA VAL A 558 -14.26 -13.04 -55.28
C VAL A 558 -14.18 -11.59 -55.70
N TYR A 559 -13.69 -10.69 -54.87
CA TYR A 559 -13.73 -9.28 -55.25
C TYR A 559 -12.53 -8.52 -54.72
N GLN A 560 -11.89 -7.79 -55.63
CA GLN A 560 -10.84 -6.82 -55.36
C GLN A 560 -11.38 -5.49 -55.88
N ASN A 561 -11.73 -4.57 -54.98
CA ASN A 561 -12.15 -3.22 -55.36
C ASN A 561 -11.58 -2.23 -54.37
N GLY A 562 -10.54 -1.51 -54.78
CA GLY A 562 -9.75 -0.65 -53.90
C GLY A 562 -8.97 -1.46 -52.85
N ASN A 563 -9.06 -1.03 -51.59
CA ASN A 563 -8.13 -1.39 -50.50
C ASN A 563 -8.52 -2.65 -49.71
N TRP A 564 -9.47 -3.46 -50.19
CA TRP A 564 -9.91 -4.66 -49.46
C TRP A 564 -10.20 -5.85 -50.39
N VAL A 565 -10.05 -7.04 -49.82
CA VAL A 565 -10.28 -8.35 -50.42
C VAL A 565 -11.41 -9.03 -49.65
N GLN A 566 -12.36 -9.59 -50.39
CA GLN A 566 -13.44 -10.38 -49.81
C GLN A 566 -13.17 -11.88 -49.94
N ILE A 567 -13.01 -12.56 -48.80
CA ILE A 567 -12.96 -14.02 -48.75
C ILE A 567 -14.37 -14.51 -48.44
N ARG A 568 -14.97 -15.29 -49.35
CA ARG A 568 -16.35 -15.78 -49.20
C ARG A 568 -16.45 -17.28 -49.37
N SER A 569 -17.45 -17.88 -48.72
CA SER A 569 -17.91 -19.23 -49.02
C SER A 569 -19.42 -19.29 -49.12
N GLY A 570 -19.90 -20.05 -50.11
CA GLY A 570 -21.32 -20.34 -50.31
C GLY A 570 -21.81 -21.59 -49.56
N ASN A 571 -20.99 -22.13 -48.65
CA ASN A 571 -21.35 -23.34 -47.92
C ASN A 571 -22.46 -23.03 -46.90
N ARG A 572 -23.62 -23.68 -47.07
CA ARG A 572 -24.82 -23.46 -46.25
C ARG A 572 -24.62 -23.87 -44.80
N GLN A 573 -23.95 -24.98 -44.56
CA GLN A 573 -23.78 -25.57 -43.23
C GLN A 573 -23.03 -24.62 -42.29
N ILE A 574 -21.91 -24.07 -42.77
CA ILE A 574 -21.10 -23.10 -42.00
C ILE A 574 -21.78 -21.73 -41.89
N ALA A 575 -22.48 -21.25 -42.93
CA ALA A 575 -23.22 -19.99 -42.85
C ALA A 575 -24.34 -20.05 -41.79
N HIS A 576 -25.07 -21.17 -41.71
CA HIS A 576 -26.06 -21.40 -40.66
C HIS A 576 -25.43 -21.54 -39.28
N TRP A 577 -24.31 -22.24 -39.17
CA TRP A 577 -23.57 -22.38 -37.90
C TRP A 577 -23.14 -21.02 -37.35
N ILE A 578 -22.48 -20.20 -38.17
CA ILE A 578 -22.05 -18.85 -37.79
C ILE A 578 -23.23 -17.96 -37.41
N SER A 579 -24.36 -18.04 -38.14
CA SER A 579 -25.57 -17.25 -37.83
C SER A 579 -26.20 -17.57 -36.46
N SER A 580 -25.92 -18.75 -35.90
CA SER A 580 -26.44 -19.16 -34.60
C SER A 580 -25.80 -18.41 -33.43
N TYR A 581 -24.64 -17.79 -33.64
CA TYR A 581 -23.99 -16.92 -32.67
C TYR A 581 -24.57 -15.50 -32.79
N LYS A 582 -25.68 -15.25 -32.08
CA LYS A 582 -26.40 -13.95 -32.05
C LYS A 582 -25.46 -12.77 -31.72
N GLN A 583 -25.43 -11.73 -32.55
CA GLN A 583 -24.82 -10.43 -32.20
C GLN A 583 -25.63 -9.76 -31.06
N ALA A 584 -25.05 -9.67 -29.87
CA ALA A 584 -25.71 -9.11 -28.69
C ALA A 584 -25.72 -7.56 -28.70
N LYS A 585 -26.88 -6.94 -28.45
CA LYS A 585 -27.03 -5.55 -27.95
C LYS A 585 -27.10 -5.57 -26.41
N PRO A 586 -26.60 -4.53 -25.69
CA PRO A 586 -26.41 -4.58 -24.24
C PRO A 586 -27.58 -3.95 -23.45
N HIS A 587 -28.06 -4.64 -22.42
CA HIS A 587 -28.77 -4.03 -21.28
C HIS A 587 -28.35 -4.72 -19.98
N GLY A 588 -28.02 -3.92 -18.97
CA GLY A 588 -27.52 -4.36 -17.66
C GLY A 588 -28.59 -4.40 -16.57
N VAL A 589 -28.21 -4.91 -15.39
CA VAL A 589 -28.92 -4.80 -14.10
C VAL A 589 -27.91 -4.83 -12.94
N CYS A 590 -28.18 -4.03 -11.91
CA CYS A 590 -27.47 -3.87 -10.62
C CYS A 590 -28.14 -4.69 -9.49
N LEU A 591 -27.44 -5.04 -8.39
CA LEU A 591 -27.86 -4.85 -6.97
C LEU A 591 -26.98 -5.57 -5.89
N LYS A 592 -26.51 -4.76 -4.92
CA LYS A 592 -26.32 -4.90 -3.43
C LYS A 592 -25.67 -6.12 -2.71
N GLY A 593 -24.81 -5.81 -1.72
CA GLY A 593 -24.71 -6.52 -0.42
C GLY A 593 -23.32 -6.61 0.25
N SER A 594 -23.16 -6.08 1.47
CA SER A 594 -21.92 -5.91 2.27
C SER A 594 -21.66 -7.00 3.32
N GLY A 595 -20.39 -7.35 3.61
CA GLY A 595 -20.00 -8.17 4.77
C GLY A 595 -18.49 -8.22 5.07
N VAL A 596 -18.06 -7.75 6.24
CA VAL A 596 -16.64 -7.77 6.66
C VAL A 596 -16.19 -9.20 6.98
N HIS A 597 -15.20 -9.72 6.26
CA HIS A 597 -14.61 -11.05 6.46
C HIS A 597 -13.08 -11.00 6.60
N HIS A 598 -12.51 -11.85 7.45
CA HIS A 598 -11.06 -12.07 7.53
C HIS A 598 -10.66 -13.21 6.57
N LEU A 599 -9.70 -12.96 5.68
CA LEU A 599 -9.22 -13.94 4.69
C LEU A 599 -7.69 -14.03 4.71
N ARG A 600 -7.16 -15.20 4.31
CA ARG A 600 -5.72 -15.36 4.05
C ARG A 600 -5.36 -14.62 2.76
N CYS A 601 -4.22 -13.94 2.72
CA CYS A 601 -3.79 -13.17 1.55
C CYS A 601 -2.47 -13.69 0.96
N ALA A 602 -2.36 -13.65 -0.37
CA ALA A 602 -1.16 -14.04 -1.11
C ALA A 602 -0.61 -12.87 -1.95
N GLN A 603 0.70 -12.89 -2.21
CA GLN A 603 1.37 -11.92 -3.07
C GLN A 603 2.24 -12.61 -4.13
N LEU A 604 2.16 -12.08 -5.36
CA LEU A 604 3.02 -12.43 -6.50
C LEU A 604 4.13 -11.39 -6.70
N LEU A 605 5.34 -11.86 -6.97
CA LEU A 605 6.49 -11.05 -7.36
C LEU A 605 6.78 -11.27 -8.85
N LEU A 606 6.90 -10.18 -9.62
CA LEU A 606 7.09 -10.21 -11.07
C LEU A 606 8.43 -9.56 -11.44
N LEU A 607 9.09 -10.09 -12.47
CA LEU A 607 10.22 -9.42 -13.13
C LEU A 607 9.70 -8.20 -13.88
N VAL A 608 10.22 -7.01 -13.55
CA VAL A 608 10.00 -5.80 -14.34
C VAL A 608 10.98 -5.77 -15.49
#